data_AF-A0A6P7TP60-F1
#
_entry.id   AF-A0A6P7TP60-F1
#
_cell.length_a   1.000
_cell.length_b   1.000
_cell.length_c   1.000
_cell.angle_alpha   90.00
_cell.angle_beta   90.00
_cell.angle_gamma   90.00
#
_symmetry.space_group_name_H-M   'P 1'
#
loop_
_entity.id
_entity.type
_entity.pdbx_description
1 polymer ?
#
loop_
_entity_poly.entity_id
_entity_poly.type
_entity_poly.pdbx_seq_one_letter_code
_entity_poly.pdbx_strand_id
1 'polypeptide(L)'
;MWVDVKKAYDSVDHAYLVECLRRLKLPMWFIKFVATVMDRWNVHLHYNKCDIGEVKLERGILQGDSMSPLLFVLCLEPLSRVLTAQFEQMSIEHEEGCFNTNHLMFIDDIKLFGRSSEILHSMGKVLKGLMKAVGLELNYNKSATNTPVCDDLVKVLEEHQGYKYLGVVESPASLITPETRKCVVEGVRSRAAMLCKTRLNARNLFHALNEYAISLLNYYVGLIEFEPSEYDEMDLIVRRVLRENHVHVLASNKERLYLSRGQLGRGLSNIVHLSERILTKMHDTLWSGSSVSQRKAAILAAEKARGTHLGTIKGYVSAKYGLGATQVNVKELIKLQKESLIKKINLKVLHKTLFSSLDNPHIDVSSSSTWLKYGNNSPRSEGLFSYLQDRNFFNGQRKQCNHCKSKAMTVDHLATKCGSMLYHDYTWRHNEVVRSLHLLLCNKYGLRRSRKLRTHRVQLVCENSRVCIKVDTPIRTSIVVQHNRPDIVVHDKVTGEIVIVEVGITCLDRLQSGKWRKGGSMTSLQTS
;
A
#
# COMPACT_ATOMS: atom_id res chain seq x y z
N MET A 1 21.04 -16.43 -23.52
CA MET A 1 20.79 -17.76 -22.92
C MET A 1 20.41 -17.58 -21.46
N TRP A 2 19.33 -18.22 -21.01
CA TRP A 2 18.88 -18.25 -19.61
C TRP A 2 19.17 -19.63 -19.03
N VAL A 3 19.71 -19.68 -17.83
CA VAL A 3 20.20 -20.90 -17.19
C VAL A 3 19.67 -20.98 -15.77
N ASP A 4 19.15 -22.15 -15.44
CA ASP A 4 18.68 -22.57 -14.12
C ASP A 4 19.43 -23.85 -13.71
N VAL A 5 19.63 -24.05 -12.41
CA VAL A 5 20.31 -25.23 -11.86
C VAL A 5 19.37 -26.07 -11.00
N LYS A 6 19.56 -27.39 -11.03
CA LYS A 6 18.76 -28.33 -10.23
C LYS A 6 19.18 -28.24 -8.76
N LYS A 7 18.20 -28.05 -7.86
CA LYS A 7 18.37 -28.10 -6.40
C LYS A 7 19.60 -27.31 -5.93
N ALA A 8 19.65 -26.03 -6.30
CA ALA A 8 20.81 -25.15 -6.13
C ALA A 8 21.47 -25.26 -4.74
N TYR A 9 20.67 -25.10 -3.68
CA TYR A 9 21.18 -25.09 -2.31
C TYR A 9 21.59 -26.49 -1.86
N ASP A 10 20.84 -27.54 -2.23
CA ASP A 10 21.10 -28.91 -1.78
C ASP A 10 22.32 -29.56 -2.46
N SER A 11 22.86 -28.94 -3.51
CA SER A 11 23.84 -29.59 -4.40
C SER A 11 25.26 -29.07 -4.25
N VAL A 12 25.48 -27.98 -3.51
CA VAL A 12 26.82 -27.37 -3.33
C VAL A 12 27.78 -28.34 -2.65
N ASP A 13 28.94 -28.57 -3.25
CA ASP A 13 30.00 -29.39 -2.66
C ASP A 13 30.69 -28.64 -1.49
N HIS A 14 30.79 -29.30 -0.33
CA HIS A 14 31.37 -28.70 0.87
C HIS A 14 32.86 -28.41 0.73
N ALA A 15 33.61 -29.29 0.07
CA ALA A 15 35.05 -29.10 -0.13
C ALA A 15 35.33 -27.92 -1.07
N TYR A 16 34.54 -27.80 -2.15
CA TYR A 16 34.58 -26.66 -3.05
C TYR A 16 34.29 -25.35 -2.32
N LEU A 17 33.21 -25.27 -1.53
CA LEU A 17 32.89 -24.07 -0.75
C LEU A 17 34.03 -23.70 0.20
N VAL A 18 34.56 -24.65 0.97
CA VAL A 18 35.70 -24.40 1.87
C VAL A 18 36.91 -23.89 1.11
N GLU A 19 37.22 -24.44 -0.06
CA GLU A 19 38.31 -23.96 -0.90
C GLU A 19 38.06 -22.54 -1.44
N CYS A 20 36.84 -22.21 -1.87
CA CYS A 20 36.48 -20.84 -2.22
C CYS A 20 36.74 -19.86 -1.07
N LEU A 21 36.32 -20.21 0.16
CA LEU A 21 36.55 -19.36 1.34
C LEU A 21 38.05 -19.19 1.65
N ARG A 22 38.87 -20.24 1.45
CA ARG A 22 40.34 -20.15 1.59
C ARG A 22 40.96 -19.23 0.54
N ARG A 23 40.51 -19.34 -0.72
CA ARG A 23 41.00 -18.51 -1.84
C ARG A 23 40.64 -17.04 -1.67
N LEU A 24 39.51 -16.75 -1.04
CA LEU A 24 39.10 -15.41 -0.62
C LEU A 24 39.90 -14.87 0.59
N LYS A 25 40.83 -15.66 1.14
CA LYS A 25 41.68 -15.31 2.29
C LYS A 25 40.87 -14.88 3.52
N LEU A 26 39.71 -15.51 3.73
CA LEU A 26 38.92 -15.27 4.93
C LEU A 26 39.64 -15.79 6.19
N PRO A 27 39.33 -15.23 7.37
CA PRO A 27 39.96 -15.67 8.61
C PRO A 27 39.78 -17.16 8.87
N MET A 28 40.85 -17.85 9.25
CA MET A 28 40.85 -19.32 9.40
C MET A 28 39.83 -19.81 10.43
N TRP A 29 39.58 -19.05 11.50
CA TRP A 29 38.56 -19.38 12.49
C TRP A 29 37.16 -19.44 11.86
N PHE A 30 36.87 -18.56 10.89
CA PHE A 30 35.58 -18.52 10.19
C PHE A 30 35.44 -19.70 9.24
N ILE A 31 36.49 -20.00 8.47
CA ILE A 31 36.49 -21.17 7.57
C ILE A 31 36.29 -22.46 8.38
N LYS A 32 36.98 -22.58 9.51
CA LYS A 32 36.83 -23.73 10.42
C LYS A 32 35.42 -23.79 11.01
N PHE A 33 34.84 -22.66 11.39
CA PHE A 33 33.46 -22.59 11.84
C PHE A 33 32.51 -23.12 10.78
N VAL A 34 32.54 -22.57 9.56
CA VAL A 34 31.65 -23.00 8.46
C VAL A 34 31.84 -24.49 8.17
N ALA A 35 33.08 -24.97 8.02
CA ALA A 35 33.36 -26.37 7.77
C ALA A 35 32.84 -27.30 8.87
N THR A 36 33.03 -26.92 10.15
CA THR A 36 32.55 -27.71 11.30
C THR A 36 31.02 -27.74 11.37
N VAL A 37 30.38 -26.62 11.04
CA VAL A 37 28.92 -26.53 10.98
C VAL A 37 28.38 -27.45 9.89
N MET A 38 28.95 -27.39 8.68
CA MET A 38 28.54 -28.23 7.56
C MET A 38 28.70 -29.73 7.83
N ASP A 39 29.83 -30.15 8.41
CA ASP A 39 30.07 -31.56 8.73
C ASP A 39 29.11 -32.14 9.80
N ARG A 40 28.52 -31.27 10.63
CA ARG A 40 27.56 -31.65 11.66
C ARG A 40 26.11 -31.61 11.21
N TRP A 41 25.84 -31.30 9.95
CA TRP A 41 24.47 -31.21 9.46
C TRP A 41 23.83 -32.58 9.29
N ASN A 42 22.82 -32.82 10.12
CA ASN A 42 21.99 -34.00 10.09
C ASN A 42 20.50 -33.61 10.06
N VAL A 43 19.70 -34.38 9.34
CA VAL A 43 18.25 -34.23 9.25
C VAL A 43 17.58 -35.41 9.94
N HIS A 44 16.78 -35.14 10.97
CA HIS A 44 15.93 -36.14 11.62
C HIS A 44 14.57 -36.19 10.93
N LEU A 45 14.15 -37.39 10.51
CA LEU A 45 12.91 -37.63 9.79
C LEU A 45 11.83 -38.13 10.73
N HIS A 46 10.75 -37.35 10.88
CA HIS A 46 9.60 -37.73 11.69
C HIS A 46 8.34 -37.88 10.84
N TYR A 47 7.58 -38.96 11.07
CA TYR A 47 6.26 -39.17 10.46
C TYR A 47 5.28 -39.63 11.52
N ASN A 48 4.10 -38.99 11.58
CA ASN A 48 3.08 -39.28 12.59
C ASN A 48 3.60 -39.30 14.04
N LYS A 49 4.56 -38.42 14.37
CA LYS A 49 5.27 -38.34 15.66
C LYS A 49 6.17 -39.53 15.99
N CYS A 50 6.39 -40.44 15.04
CA CYS A 50 7.41 -41.48 15.13
C CYS A 50 8.70 -41.00 14.47
N ASP A 51 9.84 -41.30 15.09
CA ASP A 51 11.15 -41.15 14.47
C ASP A 51 11.35 -42.29 13.46
N ILE A 52 11.71 -41.93 12.23
CA ILE A 52 11.93 -42.88 11.12
C ILE A 52 13.43 -43.02 10.86
N GLY A 53 14.26 -42.08 11.31
CA GLY A 53 15.70 -42.13 11.13
C GLY A 53 16.35 -40.77 10.92
N GLU A 54 17.66 -40.83 10.75
CA GLU A 54 18.55 -39.68 10.59
C GLU A 54 19.31 -39.78 9.27
N VAL A 55 19.44 -38.66 8.57
CA VAL A 55 20.18 -38.54 7.32
C VAL A 55 21.27 -37.49 7.49
N LYS A 56 22.54 -37.90 7.36
CA LYS A 56 23.68 -36.97 7.32
C LYS A 56 23.72 -36.26 5.97
N LEU A 57 23.87 -34.94 5.97
CA LEU A 57 23.98 -34.14 4.76
C LEU A 57 25.46 -34.02 4.34
N GLU A 58 25.85 -34.74 3.30
CA GLU A 58 27.23 -34.73 2.76
C GLU A 58 27.50 -33.57 1.79
N ARG A 59 26.45 -32.90 1.32
CA ARG A 59 26.51 -31.76 0.40
C ARG A 59 25.33 -30.82 0.64
N GLY A 60 25.43 -29.66 0.03
CA GLY A 60 24.46 -28.58 0.06
C GLY A 60 24.75 -27.54 1.13
N ILE A 61 23.93 -26.50 1.16
CA ILE A 61 23.90 -25.42 2.15
C ILE A 61 22.47 -25.32 2.73
N LEU A 62 22.35 -24.99 4.00
CA LEU A 62 21.07 -25.07 4.70
C LEU A 62 20.08 -24.00 4.21
N GLN A 63 18.97 -24.43 3.59
CA GLN A 63 17.93 -23.50 3.17
C GLN A 63 17.17 -22.95 4.39
N GLY A 64 17.09 -21.61 4.47
CA GLY A 64 16.48 -20.91 5.61
C GLY A 64 17.50 -20.39 6.63
N ASP A 65 18.78 -20.79 6.53
CA ASP A 65 19.85 -20.17 7.29
C ASP A 65 20.25 -18.81 6.69
N SER A 66 20.58 -17.85 7.57
CA SER A 66 20.89 -16.46 7.19
C SER A 66 22.21 -16.30 6.43
N MET A 67 23.18 -17.21 6.60
CA MET A 67 24.47 -17.18 5.91
C MET A 67 24.43 -17.87 4.55
N SER A 68 23.57 -18.87 4.37
CA SER A 68 23.49 -19.69 3.16
C SER A 68 23.41 -18.89 1.85
N PRO A 69 22.59 -17.82 1.71
CA PRO A 69 22.55 -17.07 0.46
C PRO A 69 23.91 -16.45 0.09
N LEU A 70 24.64 -15.93 1.07
CA LEU A 70 25.96 -15.34 0.83
C LEU A 70 26.98 -16.43 0.50
N LEU A 71 26.98 -17.55 1.22
CA LEU A 71 27.86 -18.69 0.92
C LEU A 71 27.63 -19.20 -0.51
N PHE A 72 26.38 -19.27 -0.96
CA PHE A 72 26.04 -19.64 -2.33
C PHE A 72 26.64 -18.67 -3.35
N VAL A 73 26.50 -17.36 -3.12
CA VAL A 73 27.07 -16.34 -4.01
C VAL A 73 28.60 -16.45 -4.06
N LEU A 74 29.27 -16.75 -2.94
CA LEU A 74 30.72 -16.94 -2.91
C LEU A 74 31.16 -18.17 -3.73
N CYS A 75 30.37 -19.25 -3.74
CA CYS A 75 30.63 -20.41 -4.60
C CYS A 75 30.57 -20.08 -6.10
N LEU A 76 29.70 -19.14 -6.47
CA LEU A 76 29.47 -18.73 -7.85
C LEU A 76 30.37 -17.57 -8.32
N GLU A 77 31.08 -16.89 -7.41
CA GLU A 77 31.97 -15.79 -7.75
C GLU A 77 33.09 -16.15 -8.75
N PRO A 78 33.78 -17.31 -8.61
CA PRO A 78 34.81 -17.71 -9.57
C PRO A 78 34.29 -17.85 -11.00
N LEU A 79 33.03 -18.30 -11.16
CA LEU A 79 32.39 -18.40 -12.47
C LEU A 79 32.25 -17.03 -13.13
N SER A 80 31.81 -16.01 -12.38
CA SER A 80 31.69 -14.64 -12.90
C SER A 80 33.06 -14.10 -13.37
N ARG A 81 34.13 -14.36 -12.61
CA ARG A 81 35.50 -14.00 -13.02
C ARG A 81 35.95 -14.69 -14.30
N VAL A 82 35.74 -16.00 -14.41
CA VAL A 82 36.16 -16.78 -15.59
C VAL A 82 35.41 -16.30 -16.83
N LEU A 83 34.09 -16.11 -16.74
CA LEU A 83 33.29 -15.59 -17.84
C LEU A 83 33.77 -14.20 -18.28
N THR A 84 34.09 -13.33 -17.32
CA THR A 84 34.59 -11.97 -17.60
C THR A 84 35.96 -11.96 -18.26
N ALA A 85 36.87 -12.85 -17.86
CA ALA A 85 38.24 -12.89 -18.36
C ALA A 85 38.37 -13.58 -19.74
N GLN A 86 37.54 -14.58 -20.02
CA GLN A 86 37.68 -15.42 -21.22
C GLN A 86 36.86 -14.95 -22.42
N PHE A 87 35.77 -14.20 -22.19
CA PHE A 87 34.82 -13.86 -23.25
C PHE A 87 34.61 -12.36 -23.37
N GLU A 88 34.38 -11.91 -24.61
CA GLU A 88 34.05 -10.51 -24.89
C GLU A 88 32.78 -10.07 -24.15
N GLN A 89 32.76 -8.79 -23.74
CA GLN A 89 31.65 -8.19 -23.02
C GLN A 89 30.76 -7.36 -23.95
N MET A 90 29.46 -7.31 -23.62
CA MET A 90 28.53 -6.35 -24.22
C MET A 90 28.65 -5.02 -23.50
N SER A 91 28.67 -3.94 -24.27
CA SER A 91 28.93 -2.58 -23.81
C SER A 91 27.66 -1.74 -23.89
N ILE A 92 27.38 -0.97 -22.84
CA ILE A 92 26.37 0.09 -22.82
C ILE A 92 27.10 1.41 -22.58
N GLU A 93 27.23 2.20 -23.65
CA GLU A 93 27.88 3.50 -23.62
C GLU A 93 26.97 4.58 -23.01
N HIS A 94 27.57 5.53 -22.29
CA HIS A 94 26.92 6.71 -21.76
C HIS A 94 27.92 7.88 -21.65
N GLU A 95 27.43 9.10 -21.41
CA GLU A 95 28.24 10.34 -21.44
C GLU A 95 29.52 10.29 -20.57
N GLU A 96 29.47 9.57 -19.45
CA GLU A 96 30.55 9.50 -18.45
C GLU A 96 31.33 8.18 -18.49
N GLY A 97 31.07 7.28 -19.45
CA GLY A 97 31.77 6.01 -19.55
C GLY A 97 31.00 4.89 -20.24
N CYS A 98 31.33 3.66 -19.89
CA CYS A 98 30.71 2.48 -20.48
C CYS A 98 30.56 1.39 -19.42
N PHE A 99 29.40 0.73 -19.40
CA PHE A 99 29.19 -0.46 -18.58
C PHE A 99 29.33 -1.71 -19.45
N ASN A 100 30.26 -2.59 -19.07
CA ASN A 100 30.53 -3.83 -19.78
C ASN A 100 30.08 -5.05 -18.97
N THR A 101 29.36 -5.98 -19.60
CA THR A 101 29.08 -7.30 -19.02
C THR A 101 28.77 -8.34 -20.11
N ASN A 102 29.07 -9.60 -19.83
CA ASN A 102 28.62 -10.74 -20.65
C ASN A 102 27.67 -11.69 -19.90
N HIS A 103 27.33 -11.38 -18.64
CA HIS A 103 26.37 -12.16 -17.88
C HIS A 103 25.62 -11.35 -16.80
N LEU A 104 24.47 -11.86 -16.36
CA LEU A 104 23.79 -11.46 -15.14
C LEU A 104 23.58 -12.70 -14.28
N MET A 105 23.71 -12.54 -12.97
CA MET A 105 23.52 -13.63 -12.01
C MET A 105 22.65 -13.10 -10.87
N PHE A 106 21.59 -13.83 -10.55
CA PHE A 106 20.73 -13.59 -9.40
C PHE A 106 20.54 -14.91 -8.66
N ILE A 107 21.38 -15.16 -7.65
CA ILE A 107 21.48 -16.46 -6.98
C ILE A 107 21.71 -17.56 -8.03
N ASP A 108 20.73 -18.42 -8.30
CA ASP A 108 20.78 -19.57 -9.20
C ASP A 108 20.33 -19.23 -10.64
N ASP A 109 19.62 -18.13 -10.84
CA ASP A 109 19.23 -17.63 -12.16
C ASP A 109 20.41 -16.93 -12.84
N ILE A 110 20.87 -17.48 -13.97
CA ILE A 110 22.00 -16.94 -14.75
C ILE A 110 21.54 -16.60 -16.16
N LYS A 111 21.91 -15.41 -16.64
CA LYS A 111 21.68 -14.98 -18.03
C LYS A 111 23.02 -14.68 -18.69
N LEU A 112 23.32 -15.35 -19.80
CA LEU A 112 24.53 -15.15 -20.60
C LEU A 112 24.23 -14.34 -21.87
N PHE A 113 25.17 -13.47 -22.24
CA PHE A 113 25.18 -12.68 -23.45
C PHE A 113 26.44 -12.98 -24.26
N GLY A 114 26.27 -13.24 -25.55
CA GLY A 114 27.37 -13.41 -26.50
C GLY A 114 27.01 -12.76 -27.83
N ARG A 115 28.00 -12.21 -28.55
CA ARG A 115 27.80 -11.56 -29.85
C ARG A 115 27.45 -12.53 -30.98
N SER A 116 27.83 -13.80 -30.82
CA SER A 116 27.50 -14.87 -31.77
C SER A 116 27.02 -16.13 -31.03
N SER A 117 26.33 -17.00 -31.76
CA SER A 117 25.83 -18.28 -31.25
C SER A 117 26.96 -19.19 -30.75
N GLU A 118 28.11 -19.16 -31.42
CA GLU A 118 29.29 -19.98 -31.13
C GLU A 118 29.98 -19.52 -29.84
N ILE A 119 30.09 -18.20 -29.63
CA ILE A 119 30.58 -17.62 -28.38
C ILE A 119 29.65 -18.04 -27.24
N LEU A 120 28.34 -17.88 -27.42
CA LEU A 120 27.35 -18.21 -26.39
C LEU A 120 27.37 -19.71 -26.02
N HIS A 121 27.54 -20.59 -27.00
CA HIS A 121 27.71 -22.03 -26.80
C HIS A 121 29.01 -22.34 -26.03
N SER A 122 30.11 -21.68 -26.37
CA SER A 122 31.40 -21.82 -25.67
C SER A 122 31.32 -21.35 -24.21
N MET A 123 30.64 -20.23 -23.96
CA MET A 123 30.34 -19.76 -22.59
C MET A 123 29.50 -20.80 -21.82
N GLY A 124 28.48 -21.38 -22.47
CA GLY A 124 27.65 -22.43 -21.88
C GLY A 124 28.43 -23.70 -21.50
N LYS A 125 29.43 -24.08 -22.30
CA LYS A 125 30.33 -25.20 -21.99
C LYS A 125 31.21 -24.92 -20.76
N VAL A 126 31.81 -23.72 -20.69
CA VAL A 126 32.59 -23.28 -19.52
C VAL A 126 31.71 -23.24 -18.27
N LEU A 127 30.51 -22.69 -18.39
CA LEU A 127 29.50 -22.67 -17.33
C LEU A 127 29.20 -24.08 -16.82
N LYS A 128 28.88 -25.04 -17.72
CA LYS A 128 28.60 -26.44 -17.37
C LYS A 128 29.77 -27.10 -16.63
N GLY A 129 30.99 -26.86 -17.10
CA GLY A 129 32.22 -27.39 -16.48
C GLY A 129 32.42 -26.86 -15.06
N LEU A 130 32.27 -25.55 -14.85
CA LEU A 130 32.41 -24.93 -13.53
C LEU A 130 31.27 -25.30 -12.59
N MET A 131 30.02 -25.36 -13.08
CA MET A 131 28.88 -25.80 -12.27
C MET A 131 29.11 -27.20 -11.72
N LYS A 132 29.64 -28.12 -12.53
CA LYS A 132 30.01 -29.46 -12.08
C LYS A 132 31.04 -29.43 -10.95
N ALA A 133 32.01 -28.51 -11.00
CA ALA A 133 33.00 -28.35 -9.92
C ALA A 133 32.39 -27.81 -8.62
N VAL A 134 31.36 -26.95 -8.72
CA VAL A 134 30.57 -26.48 -7.56
C VAL A 134 29.68 -27.60 -6.99
N GLY A 135 29.40 -28.65 -7.76
CA GLY A 135 28.42 -29.69 -7.43
C GLY A 135 27.02 -29.45 -8.02
N LEU A 136 26.86 -28.40 -8.83
CA LEU A 136 25.61 -28.00 -9.46
C LEU A 136 25.39 -28.69 -10.81
N GLU A 137 24.13 -28.98 -11.13
CA GLU A 137 23.71 -29.56 -12.40
C GLU A 137 22.78 -28.61 -13.15
N LEU A 138 23.02 -28.41 -14.45
CA LEU A 138 22.14 -27.62 -15.31
C LEU A 138 20.74 -28.25 -15.40
N ASN A 139 19.73 -27.40 -15.34
CA ASN A 139 18.35 -27.82 -15.49
C ASN A 139 17.85 -27.58 -16.91
N TYR A 140 18.02 -28.57 -17.78
CA TYR A 140 17.63 -28.48 -19.20
C TYR A 140 16.19 -27.98 -19.41
N ASN A 141 15.25 -28.49 -18.61
CA ASN A 141 13.81 -28.18 -18.75
C ASN A 141 13.43 -26.79 -18.23
N LYS A 142 14.27 -26.19 -17.39
CA LYS A 142 14.08 -24.82 -16.88
C LYS A 142 15.09 -23.83 -17.45
N SER A 143 15.98 -24.26 -18.33
CA SER A 143 16.93 -23.38 -19.00
C SER A 143 16.52 -23.21 -20.45
N ALA A 144 16.93 -22.10 -21.06
CA ALA A 144 16.48 -21.73 -22.39
C ALA A 144 17.53 -20.97 -23.20
N THR A 145 17.47 -21.10 -24.51
CA THR A 145 18.31 -20.33 -25.44
C THR A 145 17.51 -19.85 -26.64
N ASN A 146 17.95 -18.77 -27.29
CA ASN A 146 17.39 -18.25 -28.53
C ASN A 146 18.20 -18.67 -29.77
N THR A 147 19.17 -19.59 -29.61
CA THR A 147 20.00 -20.10 -30.71
C THR A 147 20.03 -21.64 -30.72
N PRO A 148 19.83 -22.28 -31.89
CA PRO A 148 19.84 -23.74 -32.01
C PRO A 148 21.20 -24.37 -31.73
N VAL A 149 22.29 -23.60 -31.82
CA VAL A 149 23.67 -24.08 -31.56
C VAL A 149 23.85 -24.56 -30.11
N CYS A 150 22.98 -24.13 -29.20
CA CYS A 150 23.07 -24.48 -27.78
C CYS A 150 22.05 -25.53 -27.31
N ASP A 151 21.37 -26.22 -28.23
CA ASP A 151 20.32 -27.22 -27.90
C ASP A 151 20.87 -28.42 -27.12
N ASP A 152 22.17 -28.72 -27.20
CA ASP A 152 22.83 -29.75 -26.40
C ASP A 152 23.00 -29.37 -24.91
N LEU A 153 22.89 -28.07 -24.60
CA LEU A 153 23.06 -27.53 -23.25
C LEU A 153 21.73 -27.19 -22.60
N VAL A 154 20.84 -26.51 -23.33
CA VAL A 154 19.58 -25.97 -22.83
C VAL A 154 18.53 -25.94 -23.94
N LYS A 155 17.25 -25.96 -23.58
CA LYS A 155 16.14 -26.00 -24.55
C LYS A 155 16.12 -24.74 -25.45
N VAL A 156 15.96 -24.91 -26.76
CA VAL A 156 15.74 -23.79 -27.69
C VAL A 156 14.30 -23.26 -27.54
N LEU A 157 14.15 -21.93 -27.42
CA LEU A 157 12.84 -21.26 -27.44
C LEU A 157 12.36 -21.08 -28.87
N GLU A 158 11.11 -21.49 -29.10
CA GLU A 158 10.40 -21.19 -30.34
C GLU A 158 9.96 -19.71 -30.36
N GLU A 159 9.72 -19.17 -31.56
CA GLU A 159 9.44 -17.74 -31.79
C GLU A 159 8.25 -17.19 -30.99
N HIS A 160 7.24 -18.03 -30.75
CA HIS A 160 6.02 -17.69 -30.01
C HIS A 160 6.09 -18.04 -28.52
N GLN A 161 7.17 -18.66 -28.05
CA GLN A 161 7.36 -19.02 -26.65
C GLN A 161 8.04 -17.87 -25.90
N GLY A 162 7.77 -17.77 -24.61
CA GLY A 162 8.44 -16.83 -23.71
C GLY A 162 9.13 -17.56 -22.57
N TYR A 163 10.25 -17.02 -22.10
CA TYR A 163 10.95 -17.51 -20.92
C TYR A 163 10.70 -16.58 -19.74
N LYS A 164 10.29 -17.15 -18.61
CA LYS A 164 10.04 -16.37 -17.39
C LYS A 164 11.33 -16.20 -16.59
N TYR A 165 11.96 -15.04 -16.71
CA TYR A 165 13.16 -14.66 -15.96
C TYR A 165 12.80 -13.66 -14.86
N LEU A 166 13.10 -13.99 -13.60
CA LEU A 166 12.82 -13.13 -12.43
C LEU A 166 11.37 -12.58 -12.40
N GLY A 167 10.40 -13.41 -12.77
CA GLY A 167 8.98 -13.03 -12.73
C GLY A 167 8.48 -12.22 -13.94
N VAL A 168 9.33 -11.93 -14.93
CA VAL A 168 9.01 -11.25 -16.20
C VAL A 168 9.18 -12.24 -17.36
N VAL A 169 8.24 -12.26 -18.30
CA VAL A 169 8.34 -13.11 -19.50
C VAL A 169 9.07 -12.34 -20.59
N GLU A 170 10.15 -12.93 -21.08
CA GLU A 170 10.95 -12.41 -22.19
C GLU A 170 10.77 -13.29 -23.44
N SER A 171 10.71 -12.67 -24.61
CA SER A 171 10.70 -13.37 -25.91
C SER A 171 12.10 -13.89 -26.27
N PRO A 172 12.27 -14.68 -27.35
CA PRO A 172 13.59 -15.09 -27.84
C PRO A 172 14.50 -13.90 -28.19
N ALA A 173 13.92 -12.73 -28.50
CA ALA A 173 14.64 -11.48 -28.70
C ALA A 173 15.04 -10.78 -27.38
N SER A 174 14.84 -11.41 -26.22
CA SER A 174 15.04 -10.82 -24.88
C SER A 174 14.20 -9.57 -24.62
N LEU A 175 13.08 -9.40 -25.33
CA LEU A 175 12.14 -8.31 -25.12
C LEU A 175 11.02 -8.75 -24.17
N ILE A 176 10.61 -7.86 -23.27
CA ILE A 176 9.49 -8.13 -22.36
C ILE A 176 8.22 -8.31 -23.18
N THR A 177 7.52 -9.43 -22.99
CA THR A 177 6.35 -9.73 -23.79
C THR A 177 5.09 -8.99 -23.28
N PRO A 178 4.14 -8.63 -24.17
CA PRO A 178 2.88 -8.00 -23.78
C PRO A 178 2.05 -8.85 -22.80
N GLU A 179 2.25 -10.17 -22.79
CA GLU A 179 1.57 -11.10 -21.88
C GLU A 179 1.92 -10.81 -20.42
N THR A 180 3.18 -10.47 -20.12
CA THR A 180 3.57 -10.08 -18.75
C THR A 180 2.75 -8.89 -18.28
N ARG A 181 2.57 -7.89 -19.16
CA ARG A 181 1.76 -6.71 -18.88
C ARG A 181 0.33 -7.07 -18.51
N LYS A 182 -0.31 -7.92 -19.34
CA LYS A 182 -1.67 -8.42 -19.11
C LYS A 182 -1.77 -9.20 -17.79
N CYS A 183 -0.80 -10.07 -17.49
CA CYS A 183 -0.76 -10.83 -16.25
C CYS A 183 -0.67 -9.94 -15.01
N VAL A 184 0.09 -8.84 -15.06
CA VAL A 184 0.19 -7.88 -13.95
C VAL A 184 -1.17 -7.19 -13.72
N VAL A 185 -1.80 -6.68 -14.79
CA VAL A 185 -3.11 -6.02 -14.71
C VAL A 185 -4.17 -6.97 -14.16
N GLU A 186 -4.23 -8.20 -14.67
CA GLU A 186 -5.15 -9.22 -14.20
C GLU A 186 -4.85 -9.67 -12.77
N GLY A 187 -3.57 -9.70 -12.39
CA GLY A 187 -3.14 -9.95 -11.01
C GLY A 187 -3.68 -8.91 -10.03
N VAL A 188 -3.62 -7.62 -10.37
CA VAL A 188 -4.22 -6.55 -9.54
C VAL A 188 -5.74 -6.71 -9.47
N ARG A 189 -6.41 -6.93 -10.62
CA ARG A 189 -7.86 -7.09 -10.70
C ARG A 189 -8.36 -8.28 -9.88
N SER A 190 -7.80 -9.45 -10.09
CA SER A 190 -8.21 -10.71 -9.45
C SER A 190 -8.03 -10.65 -7.93
N ARG A 191 -6.90 -10.10 -7.45
CA ARG A 191 -6.66 -9.91 -6.02
C ARG A 191 -7.63 -8.90 -5.40
N ALA A 192 -7.89 -7.78 -6.08
CA ALA A 192 -8.89 -6.82 -5.61
C ALA A 192 -10.29 -7.43 -5.53
N ALA A 193 -10.69 -8.23 -6.53
CA ALA A 193 -11.98 -8.90 -6.56
C ALA A 193 -12.11 -9.96 -5.47
N MET A 194 -11.05 -10.73 -5.22
CA MET A 194 -10.99 -11.71 -4.13
C MET A 194 -11.17 -11.02 -2.76
N LEU A 195 -10.46 -9.92 -2.53
CA LEU A 195 -10.54 -9.16 -1.28
C LEU A 195 -11.94 -8.58 -1.03
N CYS A 196 -12.61 -8.09 -2.08
CA CYS A 196 -13.97 -7.55 -1.96
C CYS A 196 -15.01 -8.59 -1.54
N LYS A 197 -14.74 -9.89 -1.73
CA LYS A 197 -15.62 -10.99 -1.29
C LYS A 197 -15.40 -11.40 0.17
N THR A 198 -14.40 -10.86 0.84
CA THR A 198 -14.10 -11.17 2.24
C THR A 198 -15.08 -10.47 3.21
N ARG A 199 -15.09 -10.89 4.47
CA ARG A 199 -15.88 -10.26 5.55
C ARG A 199 -15.13 -9.14 6.27
N LEU A 200 -14.08 -8.59 5.68
CA LEU A 200 -13.30 -7.51 6.28
C LEU A 200 -14.17 -6.26 6.45
N ASN A 201 -13.98 -5.57 7.58
CA ASN A 201 -14.51 -4.20 7.71
C ASN A 201 -13.80 -3.27 6.71
N ALA A 202 -14.37 -2.09 6.50
CA ALA A 202 -13.90 -1.16 5.49
C ALA A 202 -12.40 -0.81 5.66
N ARG A 203 -11.98 -0.46 6.88
CA ARG A 203 -10.57 -0.16 7.18
C ARG A 203 -9.64 -1.28 6.74
N ASN A 204 -9.95 -2.51 7.16
CA ASN A 204 -9.10 -3.66 6.87
C ASN A 204 -9.15 -4.06 5.39
N LEU A 205 -10.29 -3.86 4.70
CA LEU A 205 -10.39 -4.08 3.26
C LEU A 205 -9.46 -3.14 2.50
N PHE A 206 -9.51 -1.83 2.77
CA PHE A 206 -8.63 -0.87 2.07
C PHE A 206 -7.15 -1.09 2.40
N HIS A 207 -6.84 -1.46 3.65
CA HIS A 207 -5.50 -1.88 4.02
C HIS A 207 -5.04 -3.11 3.21
N ALA A 208 -5.86 -4.15 3.13
CA ALA A 208 -5.55 -5.35 2.36
C ALA A 208 -5.45 -5.08 0.85
N LEU A 209 -6.28 -4.21 0.30
CA LEU A 209 -6.20 -3.79 -1.11
C LEU A 209 -4.85 -3.14 -1.41
N ASN A 210 -4.37 -2.27 -0.53
CA ASN A 210 -3.07 -1.63 -0.69
C ASN A 210 -1.92 -2.63 -0.54
N GLU A 211 -1.95 -3.46 0.50
CA GLU A 211 -0.84 -4.36 0.87
C GLU A 211 -0.75 -5.63 0.02
N TYR A 212 -1.84 -6.09 -0.60
CA TYR A 212 -1.87 -7.36 -1.34
C TYR A 212 -2.19 -7.22 -2.83
N ALA A 213 -3.15 -6.36 -3.19
CA ALA A 213 -3.55 -6.19 -4.58
C ALA A 213 -2.68 -5.15 -5.29
N ILE A 214 -2.62 -3.93 -4.77
CA ILE A 214 -1.91 -2.80 -5.41
C ILE A 214 -0.39 -2.93 -5.26
N SER A 215 0.08 -3.46 -4.12
CA SER A 215 1.51 -3.69 -3.87
C SER A 215 2.21 -4.60 -4.89
N LEU A 216 1.45 -5.39 -5.67
CA LEU A 216 1.97 -6.14 -6.82
C LEU A 216 2.78 -5.23 -7.76
N LEU A 217 2.32 -4.00 -7.95
CA LEU A 217 2.94 -3.02 -8.82
C LEU A 217 4.31 -2.55 -8.29
N ASN A 218 4.59 -2.69 -6.99
CA ASN A 218 5.87 -2.28 -6.41
C ASN A 218 7.06 -3.00 -7.06
N TYR A 219 6.84 -4.24 -7.53
CA TYR A 219 7.88 -5.02 -8.21
C TYR A 219 7.99 -4.63 -9.69
N TYR A 220 6.86 -4.49 -10.38
CA TYR A 220 6.83 -4.38 -11.85
C TYR A 220 6.99 -2.95 -12.37
N VAL A 221 6.61 -1.93 -11.60
CA VAL A 221 6.75 -0.52 -12.02
C VAL A 221 8.22 -0.16 -12.17
N GLY A 222 8.61 0.29 -13.37
CA GLY A 222 9.99 0.63 -13.70
C GLY A 222 10.82 -0.54 -14.24
N LEU A 223 10.34 -1.78 -14.10
CA LEU A 223 10.88 -2.94 -14.81
C LEU A 223 10.16 -3.19 -16.14
N ILE A 224 8.84 -3.06 -16.12
CA ILE A 224 7.99 -3.12 -17.31
C ILE A 224 7.62 -1.70 -17.69
N GLU A 225 7.77 -1.39 -18.98
CA GLU A 225 7.29 -0.14 -19.54
C GLU A 225 5.76 -0.15 -19.60
N PHE A 226 5.18 0.74 -18.81
CA PHE A 226 3.77 1.11 -18.85
C PHE A 226 3.66 2.59 -19.20
N GLU A 227 2.75 2.90 -20.10
CA GLU A 227 2.36 4.27 -20.39
C GLU A 227 1.57 4.87 -19.23
N PRO A 228 1.60 6.20 -19.02
CA PRO A 228 0.81 6.87 -17.98
C PRO A 228 -0.69 6.51 -18.01
N SER A 229 -1.25 6.37 -19.21
CA SER A 229 -2.65 5.98 -19.43
C SER A 229 -2.96 4.57 -18.95
N GLU A 230 -2.00 3.65 -18.99
CA GLU A 230 -2.18 2.28 -18.52
C GLU A 230 -2.31 2.22 -16.98
N TYR A 231 -1.61 3.11 -16.26
CA TYR A 231 -1.82 3.25 -14.81
C TYR A 231 -3.21 3.81 -14.48
N ASP A 232 -3.72 4.76 -15.27
CA ASP A 232 -5.09 5.25 -15.15
C ASP A 232 -6.11 4.13 -15.41
N GLU A 233 -5.86 3.27 -16.39
CA GLU A 233 -6.70 2.11 -16.70
C GLU A 233 -6.71 1.08 -15.56
N MET A 234 -5.55 0.75 -14.99
CA MET A 234 -5.46 -0.13 -13.83
C MET A 234 -6.22 0.42 -12.62
N ASP A 235 -6.10 1.72 -12.34
CA ASP A 235 -6.87 2.39 -11.29
C ASP A 235 -8.38 2.33 -11.55
N LEU A 236 -8.79 2.53 -12.81
CA LEU A 236 -10.18 2.39 -13.24
C LEU A 236 -10.71 0.97 -13.02
N ILE A 237 -9.91 -0.06 -13.30
CA ILE A 237 -10.24 -1.48 -13.09
C ILE A 237 -10.48 -1.74 -11.59
N VAL A 238 -9.57 -1.31 -10.71
CA VAL A 238 -9.76 -1.45 -9.25
C VAL A 238 -11.03 -0.74 -8.81
N ARG A 239 -11.26 0.50 -9.26
CA ARG A 239 -12.52 1.21 -8.95
C ARG A 239 -13.76 0.50 -9.49
N ARG A 240 -13.67 -0.17 -10.64
CA ARG A 240 -14.79 -0.95 -11.20
C ARG A 240 -15.13 -2.14 -10.30
N VAL A 241 -14.12 -2.89 -9.88
CA VAL A 241 -14.27 -3.99 -8.91
C VAL A 241 -14.93 -3.50 -7.62
N LEU A 242 -14.51 -2.35 -7.10
CA LEU A 242 -15.14 -1.76 -5.89
C LEU A 242 -16.61 -1.39 -6.11
N ARG A 243 -17.00 -0.96 -7.31
CA ARG A 243 -18.41 -0.63 -7.63
C ARG A 243 -19.26 -1.88 -7.78
N GLU A 244 -18.76 -2.89 -8.51
CA GLU A 244 -19.43 -4.18 -8.72
C GLU A 244 -19.72 -4.89 -7.39
N ASN A 245 -18.83 -4.72 -6.41
CA ASN A 245 -19.00 -5.27 -5.06
C ASN A 245 -19.67 -4.30 -4.06
N HIS A 246 -20.27 -3.20 -4.55
CA HIS A 246 -20.96 -2.18 -3.74
C HIS A 246 -20.11 -1.54 -2.62
N VAL A 247 -18.79 -1.59 -2.72
CA VAL A 247 -17.84 -0.94 -1.80
C VAL A 247 -17.75 0.56 -2.07
N HIS A 248 -17.94 0.97 -3.32
CA HIS A 248 -17.94 2.37 -3.74
C HIS A 248 -19.17 2.69 -4.59
N VAL A 249 -19.86 3.79 -4.29
CA VAL A 249 -21.04 4.23 -5.03
C VAL A 249 -20.60 5.15 -6.18
N LEU A 250 -21.11 4.91 -7.40
CA LEU A 250 -20.68 5.61 -8.63
C LEU A 250 -20.73 7.15 -8.52
N ALA A 251 -21.75 7.69 -7.85
CA ALA A 251 -21.94 9.12 -7.69
C ALA A 251 -21.22 9.71 -6.44
N SER A 252 -20.35 8.94 -5.79
CA SER A 252 -19.47 9.47 -4.74
C SER A 252 -18.28 10.17 -5.36
N ASN A 253 -17.56 10.94 -4.55
CA ASN A 253 -16.36 11.62 -4.99
C ASN A 253 -15.19 10.63 -5.11
N LYS A 254 -14.72 10.36 -6.33
CA LYS A 254 -13.63 9.39 -6.56
C LYS A 254 -12.33 9.79 -5.86
N GLU A 255 -12.00 11.07 -5.78
CA GLU A 255 -10.74 11.57 -5.20
C GLU A 255 -10.68 11.33 -3.69
N ARG A 256 -11.84 11.31 -3.01
CA ARG A 256 -11.94 10.95 -1.59
C ARG A 256 -11.46 9.52 -1.32
N LEU A 257 -11.56 8.60 -2.28
CA LEU A 257 -11.03 7.26 -2.12
C LEU A 257 -9.54 7.28 -1.77
N TYR A 258 -8.79 8.21 -2.36
CA TYR A 258 -7.34 8.27 -2.30
C TYR A 258 -6.79 9.14 -1.17
N LEU A 259 -7.64 9.95 -0.55
CA LEU A 259 -7.25 10.70 0.64
C LEU A 259 -7.03 9.73 1.82
N SER A 260 -6.15 10.13 2.73
CA SER A 260 -5.88 9.35 3.94
C SER A 260 -7.14 9.25 4.81
N ARG A 261 -7.29 8.12 5.53
CA ARG A 261 -8.40 7.93 6.47
C ARG A 261 -8.46 8.95 7.61
N GLY A 262 -7.35 9.63 7.90
CA GLY A 262 -7.28 10.72 8.87
C GLY A 262 -7.65 12.10 8.34
N GLN A 263 -7.90 12.21 7.03
CA GLN A 263 -8.23 13.45 6.35
C GLN A 263 -9.52 13.23 5.53
N LEU A 264 -10.53 12.64 6.18
CA LEU A 264 -11.84 12.34 5.61
C LEU A 264 -11.85 11.37 4.41
N GLY A 265 -10.70 10.81 4.04
CA GLY A 265 -10.57 9.87 2.93
C GLY A 265 -10.85 8.41 3.27
N ARG A 266 -10.82 7.54 2.26
CA ARG A 266 -11.02 6.08 2.46
C ARG A 266 -9.73 5.26 2.42
N GLY A 267 -8.61 5.89 2.06
CA GLY A 267 -7.27 5.32 2.18
C GLY A 267 -6.91 4.28 1.12
N LEU A 268 -7.54 4.29 -0.06
CA LEU A 268 -7.07 3.50 -1.20
C LEU A 268 -5.81 4.15 -1.80
N SER A 269 -4.78 3.37 -2.11
CA SER A 269 -3.65 3.88 -2.87
C SER A 269 -4.09 4.21 -4.31
N ASN A 270 -3.83 5.42 -4.76
CA ASN A 270 -4.00 5.77 -6.17
C ASN A 270 -2.83 5.15 -6.97
N ILE A 271 -3.14 4.33 -7.99
CA ILE A 271 -2.11 3.60 -8.74
C ILE A 271 -1.19 4.55 -9.50
N VAL A 272 -1.72 5.61 -10.11
CA VAL A 272 -0.93 6.63 -10.82
C VAL A 272 0.02 7.34 -9.85
N HIS A 273 -0.48 7.76 -8.69
CA HIS A 273 0.37 8.39 -7.68
C HIS A 273 1.42 7.42 -7.10
N LEU A 274 1.09 6.14 -7.00
CA LEU A 274 2.04 5.11 -6.57
C LEU A 274 3.15 4.92 -7.62
N SER A 275 2.80 4.80 -8.91
CA SER A 275 3.79 4.60 -9.96
C SER A 275 4.74 5.78 -10.08
N GLU A 276 4.23 7.01 -10.04
CA GLU A 276 5.06 8.22 -10.02
C GLU A 276 6.07 8.22 -8.87
N ARG A 277 5.66 7.80 -7.67
CA ARG A 277 6.55 7.74 -6.49
C ARG A 277 7.60 6.65 -6.63
N ILE A 278 7.24 5.48 -7.14
CA ILE A 278 8.18 4.37 -7.38
C ILE A 278 9.22 4.80 -8.42
N LEU A 279 8.77 5.33 -9.56
CA LEU A 279 9.65 5.76 -10.66
C LEU A 279 10.55 6.92 -10.23
N THR A 280 10.01 7.91 -9.51
CA THR A 280 10.81 9.02 -8.98
C THR A 280 11.90 8.52 -8.03
N LYS A 281 11.55 7.60 -7.11
CA LYS A 281 12.51 6.99 -6.18
C LYS A 281 13.57 6.15 -6.90
N MET A 282 13.16 5.37 -7.90
CA MET A 282 14.05 4.53 -8.71
C MET A 282 15.04 5.41 -9.48
N HIS A 283 14.54 6.46 -10.16
CA HIS A 283 15.36 7.45 -10.82
C HIS A 283 16.36 8.10 -9.86
N ASP A 284 15.93 8.55 -8.69
CA ASP A 284 16.82 9.17 -7.68
C ASP A 284 17.90 8.20 -7.18
N THR A 285 17.57 6.92 -7.05
CA THR A 285 18.51 5.87 -6.62
C THR A 285 19.55 5.54 -7.70
N LEU A 286 19.15 5.57 -8.96
CA LEU A 286 20.04 5.40 -10.11
C LEU A 286 20.95 6.63 -10.26
N TRP A 287 20.39 7.84 -10.20
CA TRP A 287 21.11 9.10 -10.30
C TRP A 287 22.11 9.29 -9.17
N SER A 288 21.69 9.16 -7.91
CA SER A 288 22.62 9.32 -6.77
C SER A 288 23.74 8.29 -6.73
N GLY A 289 23.55 7.13 -7.38
CA GLY A 289 24.55 6.08 -7.47
C GLY A 289 25.33 6.06 -8.78
N SER A 290 25.08 6.97 -9.73
CA SER A 290 25.73 6.95 -11.04
C SER A 290 27.23 7.22 -10.94
N SER A 291 27.64 8.10 -10.03
CA SER A 291 29.05 8.43 -9.77
C SER A 291 29.87 7.26 -9.20
N VAL A 292 29.22 6.27 -8.59
CA VAL A 292 29.89 5.13 -7.94
C VAL A 292 29.68 3.83 -8.74
N SER A 293 28.68 3.76 -9.61
CA SER A 293 28.33 2.54 -10.34
C SER A 293 28.03 2.84 -11.81
N GLN A 294 28.96 2.44 -12.68
CA GLN A 294 28.77 2.50 -14.13
C GLN A 294 27.50 1.78 -14.59
N ARG A 295 27.12 0.67 -13.93
CA ARG A 295 25.85 -0.02 -14.20
C ARG A 295 24.65 0.89 -13.99
N LYS A 296 24.61 1.64 -12.88
CA LYS A 296 23.50 2.56 -12.59
C LYS A 296 23.48 3.73 -13.58
N ALA A 297 24.65 4.28 -13.91
CA ALA A 297 24.79 5.34 -14.91
C ALA A 297 24.29 4.87 -16.29
N ALA A 298 24.72 3.70 -16.74
CA ALA A 298 24.33 3.10 -18.00
C ALA A 298 22.82 2.80 -18.09
N ILE A 299 22.22 2.22 -17.04
CA ILE A 299 20.76 2.00 -16.99
C ILE A 299 20.03 3.33 -17.14
N LEU A 300 20.41 4.35 -16.37
CA LEU A 300 19.73 5.64 -16.42
C LEU A 300 19.89 6.34 -17.78
N ALA A 301 21.08 6.26 -18.38
CA ALA A 301 21.34 6.81 -19.71
C ALA A 301 20.51 6.10 -20.78
N ALA A 302 20.45 4.75 -20.74
CA ALA A 302 19.64 3.97 -21.68
C ALA A 302 18.14 4.30 -21.56
N GLU A 303 17.62 4.41 -20.34
CA GLU A 303 16.21 4.78 -20.11
C GLU A 303 15.89 6.20 -20.61
N LYS A 304 16.81 7.16 -20.42
CA LYS A 304 16.69 8.52 -20.97
C LYS A 304 16.74 8.54 -22.50
N ALA A 305 17.70 7.83 -23.09
CA ALA A 305 17.87 7.76 -24.55
C ALA A 305 16.65 7.14 -25.25
N ARG A 306 16.04 6.13 -24.62
CA ARG A 306 14.80 5.49 -25.09
C ARG A 306 13.54 6.32 -24.82
N GLY A 307 13.64 7.41 -24.05
CA GLY A 307 12.50 8.25 -23.70
C GLY A 307 11.46 7.52 -22.83
N THR A 308 11.86 6.51 -22.05
CA THR A 308 10.91 5.74 -21.24
C THR A 308 10.28 6.60 -20.15
N HIS A 309 9.18 6.12 -19.57
CA HIS A 309 8.54 6.84 -18.47
C HIS A 309 9.46 6.97 -17.24
N LEU A 310 10.35 5.99 -16.99
CA LEU A 310 11.38 6.10 -15.94
C LEU A 310 12.42 7.17 -16.28
N GLY A 311 12.92 7.20 -17.52
CA GLY A 311 13.91 8.19 -17.97
C GLY A 311 13.37 9.64 -17.93
N THR A 312 12.08 9.82 -18.21
CA THR A 312 11.43 11.13 -18.29
C THR A 312 10.67 11.53 -17.03
N ILE A 313 10.65 10.70 -15.98
CA ILE A 313 9.75 10.85 -14.82
C ILE A 313 9.87 12.22 -14.14
N LYS A 314 11.09 12.76 -14.01
CA LYS A 314 11.33 14.04 -13.34
C LYS A 314 10.67 15.19 -14.10
N GLY A 315 10.85 15.25 -15.41
CA GLY A 315 10.19 16.24 -16.26
C GLY A 315 8.68 16.07 -16.27
N TYR A 316 8.20 14.81 -16.35
CA TYR A 316 6.78 14.49 -16.32
C TYR A 316 6.09 14.98 -15.03
N VAL A 317 6.66 14.66 -13.87
CA VAL A 317 6.11 15.06 -12.56
C VAL A 317 6.16 16.57 -12.38
N SER A 318 7.28 17.22 -12.75
CA SER A 318 7.37 18.69 -12.67
C SER A 318 6.31 19.38 -13.53
N ALA A 319 6.12 18.92 -14.78
CA ALA A 319 5.08 19.46 -15.66
C ALA A 319 3.66 19.21 -15.11
N LYS A 320 3.38 17.99 -14.63
CA LYS A 320 2.05 17.58 -14.15
C LYS A 320 1.59 18.37 -12.91
N TYR A 321 2.52 18.69 -12.01
CA TYR A 321 2.22 19.40 -10.76
C TYR A 321 2.60 20.89 -10.78
N GLY A 322 3.06 21.42 -11.92
CA GLY A 322 3.38 22.84 -12.10
C GLY A 322 4.59 23.30 -11.29
N LEU A 323 5.59 22.44 -11.16
CA LEU A 323 6.86 22.74 -10.49
C LEU A 323 7.84 23.26 -11.54
N GLY A 324 8.64 24.27 -11.18
CA GLY A 324 9.74 24.73 -12.03
C GLY A 324 10.86 23.70 -12.15
N ALA A 325 12.09 24.16 -12.42
CA ALA A 325 13.29 23.30 -12.52
C ALA A 325 13.71 22.62 -11.19
N THR A 326 12.92 22.75 -10.13
CA THR A 326 13.20 22.19 -8.81
C THR A 326 13.11 20.66 -8.83
N GLN A 327 14.13 19.98 -8.32
CA GLN A 327 14.13 18.52 -8.20
C GLN A 327 13.08 18.06 -7.18
N VAL A 328 12.05 17.37 -7.66
CA VAL A 328 10.96 16.84 -6.82
C VAL A 328 11.42 15.59 -6.10
N ASN A 329 11.49 15.63 -4.77
CA ASN A 329 11.68 14.42 -3.97
C ASN A 329 10.32 13.74 -3.66
N VAL A 330 10.36 12.47 -3.25
CA VAL A 330 9.14 11.68 -3.00
C VAL A 330 8.27 12.27 -1.88
N LYS A 331 8.85 12.93 -0.87
CA LYS A 331 8.07 13.52 0.24
C LYS A 331 7.25 14.72 -0.25
N GLU A 332 7.85 15.58 -1.06
CA GLU A 332 7.19 16.71 -1.69
C GLU A 332 6.12 16.24 -2.68
N LEU A 333 6.43 15.21 -3.48
CA LEU A 333 5.47 14.61 -4.41
C LEU A 333 4.19 14.12 -3.71
N ILE A 334 4.31 13.48 -2.54
CA ILE A 334 3.12 13.06 -1.75
C ILE A 334 2.25 14.25 -1.35
N LYS A 335 2.87 15.37 -0.98
CA LYS A 335 2.15 16.60 -0.62
C LYS A 335 1.39 17.17 -1.83
N LEU A 336 2.06 17.27 -2.98
CA LEU A 336 1.49 17.79 -4.22
C LEU A 336 0.37 16.90 -4.76
N GLN A 337 0.53 15.58 -4.69
CA GLN A 337 -0.50 14.60 -5.03
C GLN A 337 -1.77 14.79 -4.18
N LYS A 338 -1.60 15.01 -2.87
CA LYS A 338 -2.72 15.32 -1.97
C LYS A 338 -3.40 16.64 -2.34
N GLU A 339 -2.62 17.70 -2.57
CA GLU A 339 -3.15 19.02 -2.97
C GLU A 339 -3.90 18.95 -4.31
N SER A 340 -3.38 18.20 -5.27
CA SER A 340 -4.03 17.94 -6.56
C SER A 340 -5.38 17.24 -6.40
N LEU A 341 -5.48 16.26 -5.49
CA LEU A 341 -6.77 15.63 -5.16
C LEU A 341 -7.74 16.66 -4.56
N ILE A 342 -7.32 17.42 -3.56
CA ILE A 342 -8.18 18.43 -2.90
C ILE A 342 -8.66 19.49 -3.91
N LYS A 343 -7.77 19.97 -4.79
CA LYS A 343 -8.11 20.91 -5.87
C LYS A 343 -9.19 20.33 -6.78
N LYS A 344 -9.06 19.07 -7.22
CA LYS A 344 -10.07 18.36 -8.03
C LYS A 344 -11.41 18.22 -7.31
N ILE A 345 -11.40 18.03 -5.98
CA ILE A 345 -12.63 17.97 -5.18
C ILE A 345 -13.31 19.34 -5.12
N ASN A 346 -12.54 20.40 -4.88
CA ASN A 346 -13.06 21.75 -4.73
C ASN A 346 -13.68 22.32 -6.03
N LEU A 347 -13.25 21.82 -7.20
CA LEU A 347 -13.88 22.13 -8.49
C LEU A 347 -15.29 21.52 -8.64
N LYS A 348 -15.65 20.51 -7.85
CA LYS A 348 -16.95 19.83 -7.95
C LYS A 348 -17.97 20.44 -6.99
N VAL A 349 -18.92 21.18 -7.54
CA VAL A 349 -19.95 21.91 -6.77
C VAL A 349 -20.67 21.03 -5.74
N LEU A 350 -21.01 19.78 -6.08
CA LEU A 350 -21.73 18.88 -5.18
C LEU A 350 -20.86 18.27 -4.08
N HIS A 351 -19.53 18.26 -4.25
CA HIS A 351 -18.58 17.54 -3.39
C HIS A 351 -17.65 18.45 -2.58
N LYS A 352 -17.54 19.73 -2.94
CA LYS A 352 -16.60 20.64 -2.31
C LYS A 352 -16.93 20.97 -0.85
N THR A 353 -18.21 21.04 -0.46
CA THR A 353 -18.65 21.60 0.83
C THR A 353 -17.92 21.01 2.05
N LEU A 354 -17.82 19.69 2.12
CA LEU A 354 -17.11 19.01 3.22
C LEU A 354 -15.61 19.35 3.23
N PHE A 355 -14.99 19.41 2.05
CA PHE A 355 -13.55 19.54 1.88
C PHE A 355 -13.06 20.99 1.87
N SER A 356 -13.92 21.95 1.51
CA SER A 356 -13.64 23.39 1.62
C SER A 356 -13.47 23.83 3.08
N SER A 357 -13.89 22.99 4.02
CA SER A 357 -13.80 23.25 5.45
C SER A 357 -12.56 22.61 6.09
N LEU A 358 -11.73 21.89 5.33
CA LEU A 358 -10.50 21.26 5.85
C LEU A 358 -9.52 22.28 6.43
N ASP A 359 -9.53 23.50 5.91
CA ASP A 359 -8.66 24.60 6.36
C ASP A 359 -9.30 25.44 7.48
N ASN A 360 -10.49 25.07 7.96
CA ASN A 360 -11.17 25.80 9.03
C ASN A 360 -10.53 25.45 10.40
N PRO A 361 -9.96 26.42 11.12
CA PRO A 361 -9.27 26.17 12.40
C PRO A 361 -10.20 25.68 13.52
N HIS A 362 -11.52 25.81 13.34
CA HIS A 362 -12.51 25.33 14.30
C HIS A 362 -12.94 23.88 14.08
N ILE A 363 -12.41 23.21 13.05
CA ILE A 363 -12.76 21.83 12.70
C ILE A 363 -11.58 20.92 13.04
N ASP A 364 -11.81 20.05 13.99
CA ASP A 364 -10.88 18.96 14.25
C ASP A 364 -11.13 17.82 13.25
N VAL A 365 -10.47 17.92 12.09
CA VAL A 365 -10.52 16.92 11.02
C VAL A 365 -10.13 15.53 11.51
N SER A 366 -9.21 15.43 12.48
CA SER A 366 -8.77 14.15 13.03
C SER A 366 -9.91 13.49 13.78
N SER A 367 -10.58 14.25 14.67
CA SER A 367 -11.77 13.78 15.39
C SER A 367 -12.92 13.44 14.44
N SER A 368 -13.21 14.27 13.43
CA SER A 368 -14.25 13.99 12.42
C SER A 368 -13.95 12.75 11.58
N SER A 369 -12.68 12.35 11.47
CA SER A 369 -12.22 11.18 10.73
C SER A 369 -12.13 9.91 11.59
N THR A 370 -12.45 9.97 12.89
CA THR A 370 -12.30 8.84 13.83
C THR A 370 -13.04 7.59 13.37
N TRP A 371 -14.25 7.74 12.83
CA TRP A 371 -15.05 6.60 12.34
C TRP A 371 -14.45 5.94 11.10
N LEU A 372 -13.66 6.65 10.29
CA LEU A 372 -12.91 6.09 9.15
C LEU A 372 -11.64 5.38 9.63
N LYS A 373 -10.97 5.88 10.66
CA LYS A 373 -9.75 5.27 11.21
C LYS A 373 -10.02 4.05 12.08
N TYR A 374 -11.06 4.10 12.91
CA TYR A 374 -11.30 3.14 13.98
C TYR A 374 -12.69 2.49 13.93
N GLY A 375 -13.57 2.96 13.04
CA GLY A 375 -14.91 2.39 12.92
C GLY A 375 -14.89 0.97 12.38
N ASN A 376 -15.81 0.14 12.90
CA ASN A 376 -16.02 -1.23 12.46
C ASN A 376 -17.17 -1.32 11.44
N ASN A 377 -17.15 -0.44 10.44
CA ASN A 377 -18.20 -0.37 9.43
C ASN A 377 -17.94 -1.38 8.31
N SER A 378 -19.01 -1.97 7.77
CA SER A 378 -18.88 -2.75 6.54
C SER A 378 -18.40 -1.85 5.39
N PRO A 379 -17.66 -2.37 4.39
CA PRO A 379 -17.23 -1.60 3.23
C PRO A 379 -18.38 -0.90 2.50
N ARG A 380 -19.54 -1.56 2.42
CA ARG A 380 -20.77 -1.04 1.80
C ARG A 380 -21.36 0.11 2.62
N SER A 381 -21.47 -0.04 3.93
CA SER A 381 -21.97 1.01 4.82
C SER A 381 -21.08 2.24 4.81
N GLU A 382 -19.75 2.08 4.93
CA GLU A 382 -18.81 3.20 4.82
C GLU A 382 -18.90 3.88 3.45
N GLY A 383 -19.05 3.10 2.37
CA GLY A 383 -19.25 3.62 1.02
C GLY A 383 -20.51 4.49 0.92
N LEU A 384 -21.62 4.05 1.51
CA LEU A 384 -22.87 4.80 1.57
C LEU A 384 -22.75 6.07 2.42
N PHE A 385 -22.16 5.99 3.62
CA PHE A 385 -21.94 7.16 4.47
C PHE A 385 -21.04 8.20 3.80
N SER A 386 -19.98 7.73 3.14
CA SER A 386 -19.08 8.61 2.39
C SER A 386 -19.82 9.28 1.23
N TYR A 387 -20.61 8.53 0.47
CA TYR A 387 -21.48 9.06 -0.57
C TYR A 387 -22.44 10.13 -0.05
N LEU A 388 -23.05 9.90 1.12
CA LEU A 388 -23.99 10.83 1.71
C LEU A 388 -23.31 12.15 2.13
N GLN A 389 -22.12 12.05 2.71
CA GLN A 389 -21.30 13.21 3.07
C GLN A 389 -20.73 13.94 1.83
N ASP A 390 -20.39 13.18 0.79
CA ASP A 390 -19.86 13.72 -0.45
C ASP A 390 -20.91 14.49 -1.22
N ARG A 391 -22.20 14.12 -1.13
CA ARG A 391 -23.24 14.78 -1.88
C ARG A 391 -23.95 15.78 -0.99
N ASN A 392 -23.71 17.06 -1.27
CA ASN A 392 -24.61 18.12 -0.82
C ASN A 392 -25.94 18.03 -1.59
N PHE A 393 -26.75 16.99 -1.33
CA PHE A 393 -27.97 16.63 -2.08
C PHE A 393 -28.93 17.79 -2.27
N PHE A 394 -28.94 18.69 -1.30
CA PHE A 394 -29.80 19.84 -1.23
C PHE A 394 -28.93 21.10 -1.39
N ASN A 395 -28.44 21.34 -2.61
CA ASN A 395 -27.53 22.46 -2.90
C ASN A 395 -28.24 23.84 -3.00
N GLY A 396 -29.46 23.96 -2.49
CA GLY A 396 -30.20 25.24 -2.40
C GLY A 396 -30.58 25.94 -3.71
N GLN A 397 -30.02 25.53 -4.85
CA GLN A 397 -30.09 26.29 -6.10
C GLN A 397 -31.33 26.03 -6.96
N ARG A 398 -32.18 25.01 -6.66
CA ARG A 398 -33.23 24.59 -7.60
C ARG A 398 -34.60 24.24 -7.03
N LYS A 399 -34.78 24.08 -5.71
CA LYS A 399 -36.08 23.66 -5.12
C LYS A 399 -36.31 24.33 -3.77
N GLN A 400 -37.53 24.82 -3.54
CA GLN A 400 -38.00 25.24 -2.22
C GLN A 400 -38.26 24.01 -1.34
N CYS A 401 -38.18 24.17 -0.03
CA CYS A 401 -38.46 23.11 0.93
C CYS A 401 -39.92 22.63 0.79
N ASN A 402 -40.11 21.33 0.61
CA ASN A 402 -41.44 20.74 0.47
C ASN A 402 -42.32 20.89 1.73
N HIS A 403 -41.71 21.10 2.89
CA HIS A 403 -42.42 21.21 4.18
C HIS A 403 -42.85 22.64 4.49
N CYS A 404 -41.89 23.59 4.55
CA CYS A 404 -42.20 24.97 4.92
C CYS A 404 -42.50 25.89 3.74
N LYS A 405 -42.21 25.46 2.50
CA LYS A 405 -42.40 26.19 1.23
C LYS A 405 -41.77 27.60 1.14
N SER A 406 -41.02 28.03 2.15
CA SER A 406 -40.56 29.42 2.30
C SER A 406 -39.05 29.60 2.13
N LYS A 407 -38.26 28.53 2.25
CA LYS A 407 -36.79 28.57 2.14
C LYS A 407 -36.28 27.56 1.14
N ALA A 408 -35.09 27.83 0.60
CA ALA A 408 -34.38 26.89 -0.26
C ALA A 408 -34.18 25.55 0.46
N MET A 409 -34.40 24.45 -0.25
CA MET A 409 -34.15 23.11 0.25
C MET A 409 -32.64 22.89 0.33
N THR A 410 -32.10 23.01 1.55
CA THR A 410 -30.71 22.68 1.88
C THR A 410 -30.64 21.64 2.98
N VAL A 411 -29.51 20.91 3.08
CA VAL A 411 -29.27 19.94 4.16
C VAL A 411 -29.40 20.66 5.51
N ASP A 412 -28.78 21.83 5.62
CA ASP A 412 -28.86 22.70 6.79
C ASP A 412 -30.31 23.14 7.09
N HIS A 413 -31.08 23.55 6.07
CA HIS A 413 -32.47 23.92 6.28
C HIS A 413 -33.32 22.76 6.81
N LEU A 414 -33.23 21.58 6.18
CA LEU A 414 -33.99 20.38 6.58
C LEU A 414 -33.53 19.82 7.93
N ALA A 415 -32.24 19.94 8.23
CA ALA A 415 -31.66 19.44 9.48
C ALA A 415 -31.94 20.35 10.67
N THR A 416 -31.93 21.69 10.47
CA THR A 416 -31.79 22.66 11.58
C THR A 416 -32.71 23.87 11.52
N LYS A 417 -33.47 24.12 10.43
CA LYS A 417 -34.22 25.39 10.26
C LYS A 417 -35.66 25.26 9.79
N CYS A 418 -36.08 24.10 9.30
CA CYS A 418 -37.42 23.93 8.79
C CYS A 418 -38.40 23.89 9.96
N GLY A 419 -39.20 24.94 10.16
CA GLY A 419 -40.16 25.04 11.27
C GLY A 419 -41.06 23.80 11.40
N SER A 420 -41.51 23.27 10.26
CA SER A 420 -42.32 22.06 10.18
C SER A 420 -41.60 20.77 10.60
N MET A 421 -40.27 20.70 10.48
CA MET A 421 -39.47 19.51 10.85
C MET A 421 -38.75 19.67 12.20
N LEU A 422 -38.62 20.90 12.70
CA LEU A 422 -37.91 21.20 13.94
C LEU A 422 -38.56 20.54 15.16
N TYR A 423 -39.88 20.41 15.19
CA TYR A 423 -40.56 19.83 16.34
C TYR A 423 -40.34 18.31 16.47
N HIS A 424 -40.36 17.58 15.35
CA HIS A 424 -40.25 16.12 15.35
C HIS A 424 -38.84 15.61 14.98
N ASP A 425 -38.34 15.93 13.79
CA ASP A 425 -37.14 15.29 13.26
C ASP A 425 -35.84 15.81 13.90
N TYR A 426 -35.78 17.09 14.25
CA TYR A 426 -34.63 17.63 14.99
C TYR A 426 -34.55 16.99 16.38
N THR A 427 -35.66 17.00 17.13
CA THR A 427 -35.78 16.40 18.46
C THR A 427 -35.42 14.91 18.43
N TRP A 428 -35.88 14.19 17.40
CA TRP A 428 -35.55 12.78 17.23
C TRP A 428 -34.04 12.58 17.02
N ARG A 429 -33.39 13.34 16.12
CA ARG A 429 -31.93 13.24 15.89
C ARG A 429 -31.12 13.61 17.13
N HIS A 430 -31.51 14.69 17.82
CA HIS A 430 -30.89 15.13 19.07
C HIS A 430 -30.96 14.02 20.11
N ASN A 431 -32.15 13.47 20.35
CA ASN A 431 -32.36 12.37 21.30
C ASN A 431 -31.57 11.12 20.93
N GLU A 432 -31.43 10.78 19.65
CA GLU A 432 -30.61 9.65 19.21
C GLU A 432 -29.10 9.86 19.47
N VAL A 433 -28.60 11.08 19.30
CA VAL A 433 -27.21 11.43 19.67
C VAL A 433 -27.02 11.38 21.17
N VAL A 434 -27.93 11.97 21.95
CA VAL A 434 -27.94 11.89 23.43
C VAL A 434 -27.95 10.44 23.87
N ARG A 435 -28.79 9.58 23.27
CA ARG A 435 -28.87 8.15 23.56
C ARG A 435 -27.56 7.41 23.28
N SER A 436 -26.87 7.78 22.21
CA SER A 436 -25.56 7.22 21.85
C SER A 436 -24.47 7.63 22.83
N LEU A 437 -24.42 8.92 23.19
CA LEU A 437 -23.48 9.46 24.17
C LEU A 437 -23.72 8.88 25.56
N HIS A 438 -24.98 8.80 25.98
CA HIS A 438 -25.37 8.20 27.25
C HIS A 438 -24.90 6.74 27.36
N LEU A 439 -25.11 5.92 26.33
CA LEU A 439 -24.59 4.54 26.31
C LEU A 439 -23.07 4.48 26.43
N LEU A 440 -22.36 5.35 25.69
CA LEU A 440 -20.91 5.41 25.70
C LEU A 440 -20.38 5.77 27.09
N LEU A 441 -20.96 6.78 27.73
CA LEU A 441 -20.59 7.21 29.08
C LEU A 441 -20.94 6.15 30.12
N CYS A 442 -22.12 5.51 30.04
CA CYS A 442 -22.46 4.40 30.92
C CYS A 442 -21.47 3.24 30.82
N ASN A 443 -21.02 2.90 29.62
CA ASN A 443 -20.01 1.85 29.42
C ASN A 443 -18.63 2.29 29.93
N LYS A 444 -18.22 3.55 29.70
CA LYS A 444 -16.95 4.11 30.17
C LYS A 444 -16.79 3.99 31.69
N TYR A 445 -17.85 4.28 32.44
CA TYR A 445 -17.83 4.26 33.91
C TYR A 445 -18.36 2.95 34.52
N GLY A 446 -18.56 1.90 33.71
CA GLY A 446 -18.98 0.58 34.19
C GLY A 446 -20.41 0.50 34.71
N LEU A 447 -21.27 1.49 34.43
CA LEU A 447 -22.71 1.47 34.74
C LEU A 447 -23.48 0.47 33.87
N ARG A 448 -22.96 0.17 32.67
CA ARG A 448 -23.50 -0.85 31.77
C ARG A 448 -22.35 -1.64 31.12
N ARG A 449 -22.68 -2.83 30.62
CA ARG A 449 -21.77 -3.72 29.87
C ARG A 449 -22.20 -3.98 28.43
N SER A 450 -23.32 -3.40 27.98
CA SER A 450 -23.87 -3.65 26.64
C SER A 450 -23.33 -2.67 25.62
N ARG A 451 -22.92 -3.17 24.44
CA ARG A 451 -22.55 -2.34 23.28
C ARG A 451 -23.69 -2.13 22.29
N LYS A 452 -24.88 -2.70 22.54
CA LYS A 452 -26.01 -2.66 21.60
C LYS A 452 -26.82 -1.38 21.81
N LEU A 453 -26.69 -0.43 20.89
CA LEU A 453 -27.48 0.81 20.91
C LEU A 453 -28.98 0.52 20.77
N ARG A 454 -29.40 -0.41 19.90
CA ARG A 454 -30.83 -0.69 19.62
C ARG A 454 -31.69 -0.99 20.85
N THR A 455 -31.13 -1.64 21.87
CA THR A 455 -31.85 -1.99 23.11
C THR A 455 -31.60 -1.02 24.25
N HIS A 456 -30.79 0.02 24.02
CA HIS A 456 -30.46 0.99 25.04
C HIS A 456 -31.54 2.06 25.18
N ARG A 457 -31.99 2.26 26.41
CA ARG A 457 -32.89 3.34 26.83
C ARG A 457 -32.13 4.30 27.74
N VAL A 458 -32.32 5.59 27.49
CA VAL A 458 -31.77 6.68 28.29
C VAL A 458 -32.49 6.71 29.64
N GLN A 459 -31.74 6.81 30.72
CA GLN A 459 -32.28 6.97 32.07
C GLN A 459 -31.93 8.37 32.55
N LEU A 460 -32.87 9.04 33.22
CA LEU A 460 -32.66 10.41 33.71
C LEU A 460 -31.47 10.50 34.68
N VAL A 461 -31.27 9.45 35.49
CA VAL A 461 -30.14 9.34 36.41
C VAL A 461 -29.60 7.90 36.36
N CYS A 462 -28.30 7.75 36.18
CA CYS A 462 -27.55 6.50 36.35
C CYS A 462 -26.40 6.75 37.33
N GLU A 463 -26.26 5.92 38.35
CA GLU A 463 -25.28 6.15 39.41
C GLU A 463 -24.64 4.86 39.91
N ASN A 464 -23.36 4.93 40.25
CA ASN A 464 -22.64 3.92 41.03
C ASN A 464 -21.74 4.61 42.07
N SER A 465 -20.84 3.85 42.71
CA SER A 465 -19.90 4.38 43.69
C SER A 465 -18.93 5.42 43.11
N ARG A 466 -18.67 5.38 41.79
CA ARG A 466 -17.71 6.24 41.10
C ARG A 466 -18.34 7.45 40.42
N VAL A 467 -19.48 7.29 39.75
CA VAL A 467 -20.04 8.34 38.88
C VAL A 467 -21.55 8.50 39.08
N CYS A 468 -22.04 9.72 38.87
CA CYS A 468 -23.45 10.03 38.65
C CYS A 468 -23.61 10.68 37.27
N ILE A 469 -24.31 10.02 36.36
CA ILE A 469 -24.69 10.54 35.04
C ILE A 469 -26.15 10.98 35.11
N LYS A 470 -26.43 12.23 34.76
CA LYS A 470 -27.78 12.78 34.68
C LYS A 470 -28.07 13.24 33.26
N VAL A 471 -29.27 13.00 32.77
CA VAL A 471 -29.74 13.45 31.44
C VAL A 471 -30.94 14.35 31.63
N ASP A 472 -30.99 15.46 30.90
CA ASP A 472 -32.08 16.44 30.95
C ASP A 472 -32.51 16.79 32.38
N THR A 473 -31.55 16.96 33.30
CA THR A 473 -31.83 17.17 34.72
C THR A 473 -31.29 18.54 35.17
N PRO A 474 -32.09 19.37 35.86
CA PRO A 474 -31.63 20.66 36.35
C PRO A 474 -30.45 20.53 37.31
N ILE A 475 -29.41 21.34 37.12
CA ILE A 475 -28.31 21.48 38.07
C ILE A 475 -28.71 22.54 39.10
N ARG A 476 -28.59 22.20 40.39
CA ARG A 476 -28.74 23.17 41.49
C ARG A 476 -27.47 24.00 41.58
N THR A 477 -27.60 25.30 41.37
CA THR A 477 -26.53 26.29 41.49
C THR A 477 -26.90 27.28 42.59
N SER A 478 -25.90 27.79 43.31
CA SER A 478 -26.07 28.85 44.33
C SER A 478 -26.47 30.20 43.72
N ILE A 479 -26.27 30.36 42.41
CA ILE A 479 -26.67 31.53 41.62
C ILE A 479 -27.83 31.11 40.69
N VAL A 480 -28.82 31.98 40.49
CA VAL A 480 -29.91 31.73 39.53
C VAL A 480 -29.35 31.78 38.10
N VAL A 481 -29.32 30.62 37.44
CA VAL A 481 -28.94 30.51 36.03
C VAL A 481 -30.21 30.28 35.19
N GLN A 482 -30.49 31.16 34.23
CA GLN A 482 -31.70 31.10 33.40
C GLN A 482 -31.83 29.79 32.59
N HIS A 483 -30.71 29.16 32.22
CA HIS A 483 -30.66 27.89 31.50
C HIS A 483 -29.78 26.91 32.27
N ASN A 484 -30.39 26.14 33.18
CA ASN A 484 -29.67 25.23 34.09
C ASN A 484 -29.94 23.74 33.83
N ARG A 485 -30.52 23.40 32.69
CA ARG A 485 -30.87 22.02 32.31
C ARG A 485 -30.03 21.59 31.10
N PRO A 486 -28.82 21.05 31.34
CA PRO A 486 -28.00 20.54 30.26
C PRO A 486 -28.46 19.16 29.78
N ASP A 487 -28.06 18.81 28.56
CA ASP A 487 -28.43 17.52 27.94
C ASP A 487 -27.85 16.34 28.74
N ILE A 488 -26.54 16.33 29.05
CA ILE A 488 -25.93 15.30 29.91
C ILE A 488 -24.95 15.95 30.91
N VAL A 489 -25.02 15.52 32.16
CA VAL A 489 -24.07 15.85 33.23
C VAL A 489 -23.39 14.58 33.69
N VAL A 490 -22.08 14.58 33.77
CA VAL A 490 -21.29 13.49 34.35
C VAL A 490 -20.54 14.04 35.56
N HIS A 491 -20.89 13.56 36.75
CA HIS A 491 -20.19 13.87 37.99
C HIS A 491 -19.37 12.66 38.42
N ASP A 492 -18.04 12.73 38.26
CA ASP A 492 -17.12 11.72 38.80
C ASP A 492 -16.87 12.04 40.28
N LYS A 493 -17.39 11.19 41.17
CA LYS A 493 -17.32 11.36 42.62
C LYS A 493 -15.92 11.12 43.19
N VAL A 494 -15.06 10.44 42.43
CA VAL A 494 -13.69 10.12 42.86
C VAL A 494 -12.78 11.30 42.59
N THR A 495 -12.90 11.92 41.42
CA THR A 495 -12.07 13.08 41.05
C THR A 495 -12.71 14.41 41.46
N GLY A 496 -14.02 14.43 41.71
CA GLY A 496 -14.79 15.66 41.94
C GLY A 496 -15.08 16.45 40.65
N GLU A 497 -14.77 15.90 39.47
CA GLU A 497 -14.97 16.58 38.19
C GLU A 497 -16.43 16.50 37.72
N ILE A 498 -16.95 17.63 37.21
CA ILE A 498 -18.26 17.72 36.57
C ILE A 498 -18.06 18.05 35.09
N VAL A 499 -18.46 17.14 34.22
CA VAL A 499 -18.48 17.34 32.76
C VAL A 499 -19.91 17.61 32.32
N ILE A 500 -20.12 18.76 31.68
CA ILE A 500 -21.39 19.13 31.06
C ILE A 500 -21.26 18.88 29.55
N VAL A 501 -22.21 18.13 29.00
CA VAL A 501 -22.28 17.81 27.58
C VAL A 501 -23.57 18.38 27.02
N GLU A 502 -23.45 19.14 25.95
CA GLU A 502 -24.54 19.75 25.19
C GLU A 502 -24.46 19.24 23.76
N VAL A 503 -25.61 18.86 23.21
CA VAL A 503 -25.76 18.29 21.88
C VAL A 503 -26.46 19.31 20.99
N GLY A 504 -25.75 19.79 19.98
CA GLY A 504 -26.32 20.66 18.95
C GLY A 504 -26.33 19.98 17.59
N ILE A 505 -27.52 19.74 17.02
CA ILE A 505 -27.63 19.35 15.61
C ILE A 505 -27.57 20.63 14.77
N THR A 506 -26.38 21.01 14.30
CA THR A 506 -26.18 22.28 13.57
C THR A 506 -25.31 22.08 12.33
N CYS A 507 -25.44 22.98 11.36
CA CYS A 507 -24.52 23.05 10.22
C CYS A 507 -23.21 23.73 10.64
N LEU A 508 -22.13 23.32 9.99
CA LEU A 508 -20.76 23.76 10.18
C LEU A 508 -20.61 25.30 10.17
N ASP A 509 -21.26 25.97 9.21
CA ASP A 509 -21.19 27.43 9.04
C ASP A 509 -21.80 28.21 10.21
N ARG A 510 -22.57 27.54 11.08
CA ARG A 510 -23.25 28.16 12.23
C ARG A 510 -22.58 27.90 13.57
N LEU A 511 -21.57 27.03 13.63
CA LEU A 511 -20.81 26.76 14.86
C LEU A 511 -20.29 28.06 15.51
N GLN A 512 -19.90 29.04 14.70
CA GLN A 512 -19.48 30.36 15.19
C GLN A 512 -20.65 31.12 15.85
N SER A 513 -21.81 31.23 15.20
CA SER A 513 -22.97 31.93 15.78
C SER A 513 -23.60 31.27 17.01
N GLY A 514 -23.42 29.95 17.18
CA GLY A 514 -23.88 29.20 18.36
C GLY A 514 -23.00 29.41 19.60
N LYS A 515 -21.67 29.45 19.42
CA LYS A 515 -20.68 29.66 20.50
C LYS A 515 -20.84 31.01 21.21
N TRP A 516 -21.30 32.05 20.51
CA TRP A 516 -21.48 33.39 21.09
C TRP A 516 -22.82 33.59 21.81
N ARG A 517 -23.80 32.71 21.63
CA ARG A 517 -25.11 32.84 22.30
C ARG A 517 -25.21 32.13 23.64
N LYS A 518 -24.32 31.19 23.93
CA LYS A 518 -24.30 30.43 25.19
C LYS A 518 -22.85 30.28 25.64
N GLY A 519 -22.43 31.14 26.57
CA GLY A 519 -21.03 31.32 26.96
C GLY A 519 -20.35 30.05 27.46
N GLY A 520 -19.21 29.71 26.85
CA GLY A 520 -18.30 28.66 27.31
C GLY A 520 -17.40 28.11 26.20
N SER A 521 -16.12 27.86 26.49
CA SER A 521 -15.19 27.20 25.56
C SER A 521 -15.53 25.70 25.44
N MET A 522 -16.25 25.32 24.37
CA MET A 522 -16.63 23.92 24.12
C MET A 522 -15.62 23.21 23.22
N THR A 523 -15.14 22.05 23.66
CA THR A 523 -14.45 21.05 22.82
C THR A 523 -15.52 20.24 22.08
N SER A 524 -15.55 20.33 20.75
CA SER A 524 -16.57 19.68 19.92
C SER A 524 -16.20 18.24 19.60
N LEU A 525 -16.95 17.27 20.13
CA LEU A 525 -16.98 15.90 19.61
C LEU A 525 -18.01 15.84 18.47
N GLN A 526 -17.54 15.83 17.22
CA GLN A 526 -18.41 15.63 16.05
C GLN A 526 -18.69 14.13 15.89
N THR A 527 -19.89 13.69 16.29
CA THR A 527 -20.43 12.40 15.86
C THR A 527 -20.97 12.53 14.45
N SER A 528 -20.43 11.73 13.52
CA SER A 528 -20.79 11.68 12.09
C SER A 528 -21.93 10.72 11.82
#